data_AF-A0A1E2V8F0-F1
#
_entry.id   AF-A0A1E2V8F0-F1
#
_cell.length_a   1.000
_cell.length_b   1.000
_cell.length_c   1.000
_cell.angle_alpha   90.00
_cell.angle_beta   90.00
_cell.angle_gamma   90.00
#
_symmetry.space_group_name_H-M   'P 1'
#
loop_
_entity.id
_entity.type
_entity.pdbx_description
1 polymer ?
#
loop_
_entity_poly.entity_id
_entity_poly.type
_entity_poly.pdbx_seq_one_letter_code
_entity_poly.pdbx_strand_id
1 'polypeptide(L)'
;MAKVMIAAAQAAGFFSLQGRIEKAGSYSLSLPEGAVNIGGNGQGYLLASQQNWNPLDQANRDDSFVSFSLGDDCYVYAVQGDDGYAKWLASKNATYPNGYDENNSRKLGGFHYGRIRPASQRYNANFVCQIEIVGNSAWDLAHRPSCDPTGMVEIVPGRLWCDIYLSSAGPGAWPDISSQSRLGLPAITGVSGYSYFDYSRIASNSGKRLPAYTEWLVAAYGVPQGAAGSRADTGDMSGYGFDCVSCVNVDQPSGNIFQVCSDMYNADGTYAYHDDLDKGADAEYSHGQYYGSGWRQFVAGGHWNYSSQAGSRFVTLHYSPWAVLTSGGFRCVCDSL
;
A
#
# COMPACT_ATOMS: atom_id res chain seq x y z
N MET A 1 -1.18 -27.87 43.74
CA MET A 1 -1.23 -27.57 42.29
C MET A 1 0.20 -27.52 41.78
N ALA A 2 0.55 -28.37 40.82
CA ALA A 2 1.82 -28.20 40.09
C ALA A 2 1.73 -26.89 39.29
N LYS A 3 2.71 -26.00 39.43
CA LYS A 3 2.80 -24.82 38.57
C LYS A 3 3.08 -25.31 37.15
N VAL A 4 2.17 -25.04 36.22
CA VAL A 4 2.40 -25.27 34.79
C VAL A 4 3.42 -24.23 34.34
N MET A 5 4.64 -24.66 34.03
CA MET A 5 5.64 -23.83 33.37
C MET A 5 5.25 -23.78 31.88
N ILE A 6 4.79 -22.62 31.39
CA ILE A 6 4.49 -22.42 29.98
C ILE A 6 5.76 -21.87 29.32
N ALA A 7 6.27 -22.56 28.30
CA ALA A 7 7.24 -21.95 27.40
C ALA A 7 6.51 -20.87 26.58
N ALA A 8 6.98 -19.62 26.59
CA ALA A 8 6.22 -18.48 26.06
C ALA A 8 5.67 -18.70 24.63
N ALA A 9 6.44 -19.36 23.76
CA ALA A 9 6.04 -19.72 22.40
C ALA A 9 4.82 -20.66 22.29
N GLN A 10 4.48 -21.37 23.35
CA GLN A 10 3.31 -22.24 23.41
C GLN A 10 2.02 -21.49 23.71
N ALA A 11 2.07 -20.21 24.11
CA ALA A 11 0.87 -19.42 24.32
C ALA A 11 0.25 -19.06 22.96
N ALA A 12 -1.07 -19.23 22.84
CA ALA A 12 -1.80 -18.89 21.63
C ALA A 12 -1.50 -17.45 21.18
N GLY A 13 -1.17 -17.28 19.90
CA GLY A 13 -0.86 -15.98 19.32
C GLY A 13 0.55 -15.45 19.59
N PHE A 14 1.37 -16.12 20.42
CA PHE A 14 2.75 -15.67 20.68
C PHE A 14 3.55 -15.54 19.39
N PHE A 15 4.29 -14.44 19.25
CA PHE A 15 5.21 -14.18 18.16
C PHE A 15 6.33 -13.27 18.65
N SER A 16 7.56 -13.60 18.27
CA SER A 16 8.74 -12.76 18.53
C SER A 16 9.81 -13.07 17.49
N LEU A 17 10.37 -12.03 16.87
CA LEU A 17 11.55 -12.11 16.02
C LEU A 17 12.71 -11.30 16.64
N GLN A 18 13.94 -11.78 16.49
CA GLN A 18 15.15 -11.04 16.83
C GLN A 18 15.66 -10.27 15.62
N GLY A 19 14.94 -9.21 15.27
CA GLY A 19 15.13 -8.44 14.04
C GLY A 19 13.81 -8.35 13.28
N ARG A 20 13.89 -8.09 11.98
CA ARG A 20 12.73 -7.99 11.09
C ARG A 20 13.02 -8.66 9.75
N ILE A 21 11.97 -8.97 9.00
CA ILE A 21 12.11 -9.46 7.63
C ILE A 21 12.61 -8.31 6.74
N GLU A 22 13.75 -8.49 6.09
CA GLU A 22 14.35 -7.46 5.24
C GLU A 22 14.78 -8.04 3.90
N LYS A 23 14.88 -7.18 2.88
CA LYS A 23 15.50 -7.54 1.61
C LYS A 23 17.00 -7.75 1.78
N ALA A 24 17.50 -8.89 1.30
CA ALA A 24 18.93 -9.21 1.22
C ALA A 24 19.50 -9.04 -0.20
N GLY A 25 18.68 -9.23 -1.24
CA GLY A 25 19.07 -9.13 -2.63
C GLY A 25 17.87 -8.99 -3.56
N SER A 26 18.07 -9.00 -4.87
CA SER A 26 16.99 -8.82 -5.87
C SER A 26 15.84 -9.82 -5.71
N TYR A 27 16.16 -11.03 -5.27
CA TYR A 27 15.22 -12.14 -5.10
C TYR A 27 15.35 -12.80 -3.72
N SER A 28 15.96 -12.15 -2.74
CA SER A 28 16.23 -12.81 -1.46
C SER A 28 15.95 -11.91 -0.27
N LEU A 29 15.63 -12.56 0.85
CA LEU A 29 15.35 -11.95 2.14
C LEU A 29 16.38 -12.38 3.19
N SER A 30 16.57 -11.54 4.20
CA SER A 30 17.15 -11.90 5.48
C SER A 30 15.99 -12.14 6.45
N LEU A 31 15.88 -13.37 6.94
CA LEU A 31 14.86 -13.79 7.90
C LEU A 31 15.52 -13.95 9.27
N PRO A 32 15.08 -13.22 10.31
CA PRO A 32 15.68 -13.29 11.64
C PRO A 32 15.33 -14.60 12.35
N GLU A 33 16.10 -14.95 13.38
CA GLU A 33 15.68 -16.00 14.31
C GLU A 33 14.51 -15.54 15.19
N GLY A 34 13.76 -16.48 15.77
CA GLY A 34 12.63 -16.12 16.61
C GLY A 34 11.87 -17.31 17.17
N ALA A 35 10.69 -17.03 17.68
CA ALA A 35 9.77 -18.04 18.20
C ALA A 35 8.32 -17.65 17.89
N VAL A 36 7.50 -18.66 17.59
CA VAL A 36 6.14 -18.47 17.12
C VAL A 36 5.22 -19.58 17.61
N ASN A 37 3.98 -19.19 17.91
CA ASN A 37 2.88 -20.13 18.10
C ASN A 37 2.18 -20.44 16.77
N ILE A 38 1.97 -21.72 16.45
CA ILE A 38 1.26 -22.17 15.24
C ILE A 38 0.18 -23.17 15.65
N GLY A 39 -1.11 -22.87 15.43
CA GLY A 39 -2.19 -23.81 15.77
C GLY A 39 -2.70 -23.76 17.22
N GLY A 40 -2.35 -22.72 17.99
CA GLY A 40 -2.95 -22.45 19.30
C GLY A 40 -2.16 -22.99 20.51
N ASN A 41 -2.80 -23.01 21.68
CA ASN A 41 -2.12 -23.29 22.95
C ASN A 41 -1.38 -24.65 22.94
N GLY A 42 -0.13 -24.65 23.42
CA GLY A 42 0.75 -25.82 23.44
C GLY A 42 1.67 -25.95 22.23
N GLN A 43 1.42 -25.21 21.14
CA GLN A 43 2.10 -25.38 19.85
C GLN A 43 3.14 -24.28 19.58
N GLY A 44 4.29 -24.36 20.26
CA GLY A 44 5.39 -23.40 20.11
C GLY A 44 6.54 -23.93 19.28
N TYR A 45 7.07 -23.10 18.38
CA TYR A 45 8.16 -23.43 17.47
C TYR A 45 9.24 -22.36 17.48
N LEU A 46 10.49 -22.79 17.31
CA LEU A 46 11.61 -21.89 17.03
C LEU A 46 11.71 -21.61 15.52
N LEU A 47 12.22 -20.44 15.17
CA LEU A 47 12.54 -20.06 13.80
C LEU A 47 14.05 -19.87 13.71
N ALA A 48 14.69 -20.60 12.82
CA ALA A 48 16.10 -20.40 12.52
C ALA A 48 16.29 -19.16 11.64
N SER A 49 17.33 -18.37 11.90
CA SER A 49 17.71 -17.28 11.00
C SER A 49 18.12 -17.82 9.64
N GLN A 50 17.75 -17.13 8.56
CA GLN A 50 18.16 -17.45 7.20
C GLN A 50 18.70 -16.18 6.52
N GLN A 51 19.88 -16.28 5.91
CA GLN A 51 20.47 -15.20 5.12
C GLN A 51 20.38 -15.54 3.64
N ASN A 52 20.07 -14.56 2.79
CA ASN A 52 19.85 -14.76 1.36
C ASN A 52 18.78 -15.82 1.05
N TRP A 53 17.76 -15.94 1.91
CA TRP A 53 16.66 -16.86 1.70
C TRP A 53 15.88 -16.46 0.45
N ASN A 54 15.83 -17.34 -0.54
CA ASN A 54 15.21 -17.06 -1.82
C ASN A 54 13.84 -17.76 -1.93
N PRO A 55 12.72 -17.03 -1.97
CA PRO A 55 11.38 -17.60 -2.15
C PRO A 55 11.18 -18.30 -3.50
N LEU A 56 12.11 -18.21 -4.45
CA LEU A 56 12.07 -18.97 -5.71
C LEU A 56 12.72 -20.35 -5.63
N ASP A 57 13.43 -20.66 -4.54
CA ASP A 57 13.95 -22.01 -4.37
C ASP A 57 12.78 -22.96 -4.08
N GLN A 58 12.76 -24.14 -4.69
CA GLN A 58 11.68 -25.12 -4.52
C GLN A 58 11.47 -25.50 -3.05
N ALA A 59 12.53 -25.51 -2.25
CA ALA A 59 12.43 -25.79 -0.82
C ALA A 59 11.75 -24.66 -0.04
N ASN A 60 11.69 -23.44 -0.56
CA ASN A 60 11.27 -22.24 0.15
C ASN A 60 9.87 -21.77 -0.22
N ARG A 61 9.14 -22.46 -1.10
CA ARG A 61 7.81 -22.07 -1.54
C ARG A 61 6.85 -23.25 -1.62
N ASP A 62 5.57 -22.94 -1.59
CA ASP A 62 4.52 -23.87 -2.00
C ASP A 62 4.31 -23.86 -3.53
N ASP A 63 3.31 -24.61 -3.99
CA ASP A 63 2.97 -24.71 -5.42
C ASP A 63 2.13 -23.53 -5.94
N SER A 64 1.99 -22.43 -5.19
CA SER A 64 1.20 -21.28 -5.63
C SER A 64 1.92 -20.43 -6.70
N PHE A 65 3.23 -20.59 -6.86
CA PHE A 65 4.02 -19.89 -7.88
C PHE A 65 5.37 -20.57 -8.16
N VAL A 66 5.94 -20.32 -9.34
CA VAL A 66 7.31 -20.76 -9.70
C VAL A 66 8.23 -19.61 -10.13
N SER A 67 7.65 -18.43 -10.36
CA SER A 67 8.32 -17.19 -10.73
C SER A 67 7.52 -15.99 -10.20
N PHE A 68 8.17 -14.84 -10.15
CA PHE A 68 7.50 -13.56 -9.92
C PHE A 68 7.24 -12.84 -11.25
N SER A 69 6.08 -12.20 -11.29
CA SER A 69 5.65 -11.19 -12.24
C SER A 69 5.63 -9.85 -11.53
N LEU A 70 5.82 -8.78 -12.28
CA LEU A 70 5.64 -7.42 -11.77
C LEU A 70 4.27 -7.28 -11.11
N GLY A 71 4.23 -6.71 -9.91
CA GLY A 71 3.00 -6.46 -9.17
C GLY A 71 2.56 -7.61 -8.26
N ASP A 72 3.33 -8.70 -8.17
CA ASP A 72 3.02 -9.80 -7.26
C ASP A 72 3.26 -9.40 -5.80
N ASP A 73 2.30 -9.74 -4.95
CA ASP A 73 2.48 -9.83 -3.51
C ASP A 73 2.79 -11.28 -3.12
N CYS A 74 3.77 -11.47 -2.23
CA CYS A 74 4.16 -12.76 -1.70
C CYS A 74 4.22 -12.70 -0.17
N TYR A 75 3.73 -13.75 0.47
CA TYR A 75 3.63 -13.85 1.92
C TYR A 75 4.64 -14.87 2.44
N VAL A 76 5.22 -14.56 3.60
CA VAL A 76 6.16 -15.42 4.31
C VAL A 76 5.42 -16.05 5.49
N TYR A 77 5.39 -17.37 5.51
CA TYR A 77 4.74 -18.20 6.52
C TYR A 77 5.79 -18.96 7.34
N ALA A 78 5.44 -19.24 8.58
CA ALA A 78 6.02 -20.34 9.33
C ALA A 78 5.09 -21.54 9.21
N VAL A 79 5.65 -22.69 8.82
CA VAL A 79 4.94 -23.97 8.80
C VAL A 79 5.54 -24.93 9.81
N GLN A 80 4.70 -25.72 10.48
CA GLN A 80 5.15 -26.65 11.52
C GLN A 80 6.20 -27.63 10.98
N GLY A 81 7.23 -27.90 11.79
CA GLY A 81 8.18 -28.99 11.60
C GLY A 81 8.14 -29.97 12.77
N ASP A 82 8.68 -31.17 12.55
CA ASP A 82 8.59 -32.27 13.53
C ASP A 82 9.68 -32.20 14.63
N ASP A 83 10.64 -31.29 14.52
CA ASP A 83 11.82 -31.17 15.39
C ASP A 83 11.75 -29.97 16.35
N GLY A 84 10.57 -29.34 16.47
CA GLY A 84 10.37 -28.12 17.27
C GLY A 84 10.81 -26.82 16.57
N TYR A 85 11.28 -26.90 15.32
CA TYR A 85 11.47 -25.74 14.46
C TYR A 85 10.33 -25.61 13.47
N ALA A 86 9.94 -24.38 13.19
CA ALA A 86 9.08 -24.05 12.07
C ALA A 86 9.95 -23.69 10.86
N LYS A 87 9.48 -24.07 9.68
CA LYS A 87 10.14 -23.76 8.41
C LYS A 87 9.56 -22.48 7.82
N TRP A 88 10.44 -21.61 7.31
CA TRP A 88 10.04 -20.47 6.49
C TRP A 88 9.55 -20.93 5.12
N LEU A 89 8.36 -20.50 4.72
CA LEU A 89 7.73 -20.87 3.44
C LEU A 89 7.09 -19.65 2.77
N ALA A 90 7.36 -19.45 1.49
CA ALA A 90 6.75 -18.46 0.63
C ALA A 90 5.44 -18.99 0.05
N SER A 91 4.43 -18.13 -0.04
CA SER A 91 3.21 -18.41 -0.81
C SER A 91 2.60 -17.13 -1.34
N LYS A 92 1.94 -17.20 -2.50
CA LYS A 92 1.05 -16.14 -2.98
C LYS A 92 -0.37 -16.27 -2.44
N ASN A 93 -0.72 -17.39 -1.82
CA ASN A 93 -2.00 -17.53 -1.15
C ASN A 93 -2.00 -16.68 0.13
N ALA A 94 -2.95 -15.75 0.24
CA ALA A 94 -3.05 -14.83 1.35
C ALA A 94 -3.71 -15.43 2.60
N THR A 95 -4.30 -16.62 2.53
CA THR A 95 -4.95 -17.24 3.68
C THR A 95 -3.99 -18.19 4.40
N TYR A 96 -3.50 -19.19 3.67
CA TYR A 96 -2.50 -20.16 4.11
C TYR A 96 -1.79 -20.73 2.88
N PRO A 97 -0.56 -21.25 3.00
CA PRO A 97 0.14 -21.87 1.89
C PRO A 97 -0.61 -23.10 1.35
N ASN A 98 -0.48 -23.40 0.07
CA ASN A 98 -1.02 -24.61 -0.53
C ASN A 98 -0.47 -25.86 0.18
N GLY A 99 -1.36 -26.77 0.60
CA GLY A 99 -1.00 -27.96 1.38
C GLY A 99 -0.98 -27.74 2.90
N TYR A 100 -1.27 -26.53 3.37
CA TYR A 100 -1.32 -26.15 4.77
C TYR A 100 -2.68 -25.52 5.12
N ASP A 101 -2.92 -25.29 6.40
CA ASP A 101 -4.12 -24.67 6.97
C ASP A 101 -3.76 -23.75 8.16
N GLU A 102 -4.76 -23.19 8.82
CA GLU A 102 -4.58 -22.31 9.99
C GLU A 102 -4.00 -23.00 11.23
N ASN A 103 -4.06 -24.34 11.29
CA ASN A 103 -3.62 -25.12 12.42
C ASN A 103 -2.16 -25.55 12.29
N ASN A 104 -1.62 -25.63 11.07
CA ASN A 104 -0.24 -26.04 10.81
C ASN A 104 0.62 -24.98 10.11
N SER A 105 0.08 -23.79 9.87
CA SER A 105 0.82 -22.64 9.35
C SER A 105 0.42 -21.32 9.99
N ARG A 106 1.31 -20.33 9.92
CA ARG A 106 1.02 -18.97 10.35
C ARG A 106 1.72 -17.97 9.45
N LYS A 107 0.97 -17.00 8.93
CA LYS A 107 1.53 -15.88 8.17
C LYS A 107 2.34 -14.99 9.12
N LEU A 108 3.61 -14.77 8.81
CA LEU A 108 4.52 -13.96 9.61
C LEU A 108 4.88 -12.64 8.96
N GLY A 109 4.76 -12.56 7.64
CA GLY A 109 5.14 -11.36 6.90
C GLY A 109 4.84 -11.47 5.42
N GLY A 110 5.49 -10.61 4.65
CA GLY A 110 5.39 -10.60 3.19
C GLY A 110 6.18 -9.46 2.56
N PHE A 111 6.08 -9.37 1.24
CA PHE A 111 6.71 -8.32 0.45
C PHE A 111 6.00 -8.19 -0.91
N HIS A 112 6.29 -7.09 -1.60
CA HIS A 112 5.86 -6.81 -2.95
C HIS A 112 7.03 -6.96 -3.94
N TYR A 113 6.77 -7.55 -5.11
CA TYR A 113 7.73 -7.66 -6.21
C TYR A 113 7.41 -6.64 -7.29
N GLY A 114 8.26 -5.61 -7.40
CA GLY A 114 7.88 -4.34 -8.02
C GLY A 114 9.05 -3.54 -8.56
N ARG A 115 8.74 -2.35 -9.09
CA ARG A 115 9.73 -1.42 -9.62
C ARG A 115 10.45 -0.69 -8.49
N ILE A 116 11.77 -0.50 -8.63
CA ILE A 116 12.59 0.22 -7.66
C ILE A 116 13.31 1.39 -8.31
N ARG A 117 13.26 2.56 -7.64
CA ARG A 117 14.10 3.71 -7.96
C ARG A 117 15.01 4.02 -6.77
N PRO A 118 16.33 3.81 -6.87
CA PRO A 118 17.23 4.20 -5.79
C PRO A 118 17.36 5.73 -5.71
N ALA A 119 17.71 6.24 -4.52
CA ALA A 119 17.90 7.67 -4.28
C ALA A 119 18.99 8.33 -5.16
N SER A 120 19.96 7.55 -5.64
CA SER A 120 20.99 7.99 -6.60
C SER A 120 20.41 8.30 -7.98
N GLN A 121 19.23 7.80 -8.30
CA GLN A 121 18.53 7.96 -9.58
C GLN A 121 17.27 8.84 -9.45
N ARG A 122 17.18 9.63 -8.36
CA ARG A 122 16.10 10.62 -8.17
C ARG A 122 16.02 11.56 -9.37
N TYR A 123 14.80 11.77 -9.87
CA TYR A 123 14.46 12.65 -10.99
C TYR A 123 15.07 12.27 -12.35
N ASN A 124 15.82 11.16 -12.45
CA ASN A 124 16.40 10.71 -13.71
C ASN A 124 15.34 10.04 -14.59
N ALA A 125 14.82 10.76 -15.60
CA ALA A 125 13.84 10.25 -16.56
C ALA A 125 14.40 9.12 -17.45
N ASN A 126 15.72 9.05 -17.65
CA ASN A 126 16.35 8.02 -18.49
C ASN A 126 16.64 6.72 -17.71
N PHE A 127 16.40 6.72 -16.39
CA PHE A 127 16.60 5.52 -15.58
C PHE A 127 15.43 4.57 -15.75
N VAL A 128 15.73 3.35 -16.17
CA VAL A 128 14.81 2.22 -16.18
C VAL A 128 14.87 1.55 -14.82
N CYS A 129 13.73 1.52 -14.12
CA CYS A 129 13.57 0.90 -12.83
C CYS A 129 13.83 -0.61 -12.91
N GLN A 130 14.62 -1.11 -11.96
CA GLN A 130 14.77 -2.55 -11.78
C GLN A 130 13.46 -3.13 -11.23
N ILE A 131 13.13 -4.35 -11.65
CA ILE A 131 11.99 -5.10 -11.13
C ILE A 131 12.53 -6.23 -10.26
N GLU A 132 12.30 -6.12 -8.96
CA GLU A 132 12.85 -7.02 -7.94
C GLU A 132 12.01 -6.91 -6.65
N ILE A 133 12.39 -7.61 -5.58
CA ILE A 133 11.74 -7.43 -4.26
C ILE A 133 11.86 -5.96 -3.83
N VAL A 134 10.73 -5.28 -3.60
CA VAL A 134 10.68 -3.88 -3.14
C VAL A 134 11.04 -3.86 -1.66
N GLY A 135 12.25 -3.40 -1.34
CA GLY A 135 12.82 -3.58 0.01
C GLY A 135 12.00 -2.94 1.13
N ASN A 136 11.43 -1.77 0.91
CA ASN A 136 10.56 -1.08 1.87
C ASN A 136 9.10 -1.54 1.83
N SER A 137 8.76 -2.59 1.07
CA SER A 137 7.48 -3.29 1.17
C SER A 137 7.54 -4.53 2.06
N ALA A 138 8.75 -4.95 2.45
CA ALA A 138 8.94 -6.08 3.34
C ALA A 138 8.37 -5.75 4.72
N TRP A 139 7.53 -6.63 5.25
CA TRP A 139 6.84 -6.45 6.52
C TRP A 139 6.78 -7.77 7.30
N ASP A 140 6.61 -7.66 8.61
CA ASP A 140 6.31 -8.78 9.50
C ASP A 140 5.27 -8.41 10.56
N LEU A 141 4.88 -9.35 11.43
CA LEU A 141 3.83 -9.09 12.42
C LEU A 141 4.17 -8.00 13.44
N ALA A 142 5.45 -7.62 13.60
CA ALA A 142 5.90 -6.55 14.49
C ALA A 142 6.34 -5.28 13.75
N HIS A 143 6.58 -5.33 12.43
CA HIS A 143 6.91 -4.20 11.58
C HIS A 143 6.04 -4.22 10.31
N ARG A 144 4.91 -3.51 10.35
CA ARG A 144 3.91 -3.51 9.27
C ARG A 144 3.03 -2.27 9.33
N PRO A 145 2.27 -1.96 8.27
CA PRO A 145 1.17 -1.02 8.37
C PRO A 145 0.10 -1.50 9.37
N SER A 146 -0.63 -0.53 9.94
CA SER A 146 -1.76 -0.78 10.85
C SER A 146 -2.96 -1.46 10.17
N CYS A 147 -2.95 -1.63 8.85
CA CYS A 147 -3.99 -2.27 8.05
C CYS A 147 -3.49 -3.56 7.35
N ASP A 148 -4.20 -4.01 6.31
CA ASP A 148 -3.68 -5.03 5.39
C ASP A 148 -2.42 -4.47 4.67
N PRO A 149 -1.27 -5.17 4.75
CA PRO A 149 0.00 -4.71 4.21
C PRO A 149 0.19 -4.94 2.71
N THR A 150 -0.71 -5.70 2.09
CA THR A 150 -0.64 -6.06 0.67
C THR A 150 -0.57 -4.81 -0.21
N GLY A 151 0.43 -4.73 -1.09
CA GLY A 151 0.61 -3.59 -2.00
C GLY A 151 0.98 -2.27 -1.32
N MET A 152 1.63 -2.28 -0.15
CA MET A 152 2.09 -1.07 0.54
C MET A 152 3.61 -0.99 0.66
N VAL A 153 4.12 0.23 0.79
CA VAL A 153 5.54 0.55 1.06
C VAL A 153 5.66 1.49 2.25
N GLU A 154 6.64 1.22 3.10
CA GLU A 154 7.05 2.11 4.17
C GLU A 154 7.80 3.30 3.56
N ILE A 155 7.24 4.50 3.74
CA ILE A 155 7.82 5.74 3.20
C ILE A 155 8.47 6.60 4.29
N VAL A 156 8.11 6.37 5.56
CA VAL A 156 8.82 6.89 6.73
C VAL A 156 9.05 5.74 7.69
N PRO A 157 10.31 5.32 7.92
CA PRO A 157 10.63 4.17 8.77
C PRO A 157 9.98 4.23 10.16
N GLY A 158 9.29 3.15 10.52
CA GLY A 158 8.55 2.94 11.76
C GLY A 158 7.33 3.86 11.97
N ARG A 159 6.87 4.56 10.92
CA ARG A 159 5.88 5.63 11.10
C ARG A 159 4.78 5.66 10.05
N LEU A 160 5.12 5.51 8.77
CA LEU A 160 4.16 5.77 7.69
C LEU A 160 4.32 4.81 6.52
N TRP A 161 3.21 4.17 6.17
CA TRP A 161 3.08 3.29 5.02
C TRP A 161 2.15 3.93 3.99
N CYS A 162 2.43 3.69 2.72
CA CYS A 162 1.71 4.24 1.57
C CYS A 162 1.37 3.13 0.59
N ASP A 163 0.19 3.21 -0.01
CA ASP A 163 -0.17 2.34 -1.13
C ASP A 163 0.83 2.52 -2.28
N ILE A 164 1.35 1.42 -2.81
CA ILE A 164 2.24 1.42 -3.99
C ILE A 164 1.48 1.96 -5.21
N TYR A 165 0.22 1.57 -5.38
CA TYR A 165 -0.62 1.84 -6.54
C TYR A 165 -1.73 2.83 -6.20
N LEU A 166 -2.27 3.50 -7.23
CA LEU A 166 -3.48 4.31 -7.07
C LEU A 166 -4.63 3.42 -6.57
N SER A 167 -5.52 3.98 -5.76
CA SER A 167 -6.58 3.20 -5.14
C SER A 167 -7.59 2.71 -6.17
N SER A 168 -7.74 1.39 -6.26
CA SER A 168 -8.77 0.69 -7.02
C SER A 168 -9.88 0.18 -6.12
N ALA A 169 -11.04 -0.10 -6.71
CA ALA A 169 -12.18 -0.68 -6.02
C ALA A 169 -11.89 -2.11 -5.53
N GLY A 170 -12.00 -2.33 -4.22
CA GLY A 170 -12.02 -3.65 -3.62
C GLY A 170 -13.42 -4.27 -3.61
N PRO A 171 -13.57 -5.44 -2.96
CA PRO A 171 -14.86 -6.06 -2.71
C PRO A 171 -15.80 -5.13 -1.94
N GLY A 172 -17.09 -5.36 -2.15
CA GLY A 172 -18.18 -4.61 -1.52
C GLY A 172 -18.94 -3.74 -2.51
N ALA A 173 -19.99 -3.12 -2.01
CA ALA A 173 -20.74 -2.06 -2.69
C ALA A 173 -20.73 -0.83 -1.80
N TRP A 174 -21.06 0.34 -2.35
CA TRP A 174 -21.26 1.54 -1.52
C TRP A 174 -22.29 1.26 -0.41
N PRO A 175 -22.05 1.67 0.86
CA PRO A 175 -20.94 2.49 1.37
C PRO A 175 -19.75 1.70 1.95
N ASP A 176 -19.72 0.37 1.78
CA ASP A 176 -18.76 -0.55 2.40
C ASP A 176 -17.64 -0.99 1.45
N ILE A 177 -17.56 -0.37 0.27
CA ILE A 177 -16.46 -0.61 -0.67
C ILE A 177 -15.13 -0.23 -0.03
N SER A 178 -14.13 -1.10 -0.20
CA SER A 178 -12.76 -0.90 0.28
C SER A 178 -11.86 -0.37 -0.85
N SER A 179 -10.79 0.33 -0.48
CA SER A 179 -9.67 0.64 -1.37
C SER A 179 -8.67 -0.52 -1.43
N GLN A 180 -8.12 -0.77 -2.63
CA GLN A 180 -7.03 -1.72 -2.87
C GLN A 180 -5.89 -1.09 -3.67
N SER A 181 -4.66 -1.48 -3.34
CA SER A 181 -3.43 -1.09 -4.04
C SER A 181 -2.92 -2.29 -4.83
N ARG A 182 -3.23 -2.37 -6.13
CA ARG A 182 -2.86 -3.52 -6.99
C ARG A 182 -2.58 -3.09 -8.41
N LEU A 183 -1.55 -3.68 -9.04
CA LEU A 183 -1.19 -3.41 -10.42
C LEU A 183 -2.32 -3.75 -11.41
N GLY A 184 -2.49 -2.92 -12.44
CA GLY A 184 -3.30 -3.23 -13.62
C GLY A 184 -4.82 -3.14 -13.40
N LEU A 185 -5.25 -2.65 -12.24
CA LEU A 185 -6.66 -2.38 -11.99
C LEU A 185 -7.03 -0.93 -12.36
N PRO A 186 -8.29 -0.67 -12.74
CA PRO A 186 -8.77 0.70 -12.92
C PRO A 186 -8.73 1.46 -11.59
N ALA A 187 -8.22 2.69 -11.60
CA ALA A 187 -8.27 3.55 -10.42
C ALA A 187 -9.70 4.03 -10.15
N ILE A 188 -10.05 4.18 -8.88
CA ILE A 188 -11.29 4.87 -8.49
C ILE A 188 -11.15 6.34 -8.87
N THR A 189 -12.12 6.82 -9.65
CA THR A 189 -12.23 8.23 -10.01
C THR A 189 -13.69 8.68 -9.97
N GLY A 190 -13.99 9.93 -10.33
CA GLY A 190 -15.36 10.41 -10.52
C GLY A 190 -16.15 9.65 -11.60
N VAL A 191 -15.51 8.85 -12.46
CA VAL A 191 -16.23 7.90 -13.35
C VAL A 191 -17.07 6.92 -12.54
N SER A 192 -16.63 6.57 -11.34
CA SER A 192 -17.34 5.68 -10.42
C SER A 192 -18.50 6.36 -9.68
N GLY A 193 -18.79 7.65 -9.96
CA GLY A 193 -19.82 8.43 -9.29
C GLY A 193 -19.43 8.99 -7.92
N TYR A 194 -18.20 8.73 -7.48
CA TYR A 194 -17.69 9.19 -6.18
C TYR A 194 -17.13 10.62 -6.24
N SER A 195 -17.50 11.43 -5.26
CA SER A 195 -16.90 12.73 -4.98
C SER A 195 -15.64 12.58 -4.10
N TYR A 196 -14.91 13.67 -3.88
CA TYR A 196 -13.74 13.61 -2.99
C TYR A 196 -14.11 13.36 -1.52
N PHE A 197 -15.35 13.67 -1.11
CA PHE A 197 -15.86 13.29 0.20
C PHE A 197 -15.88 11.77 0.39
N ASP A 198 -16.33 11.05 -0.64
CA ASP A 198 -16.52 9.61 -0.60
C ASP A 198 -15.19 8.87 -0.41
N TYR A 199 -14.09 9.41 -0.95
CA TYR A 199 -12.76 8.79 -0.86
C TYR A 199 -12.30 8.57 0.59
N SER A 200 -12.68 9.46 1.52
CA SER A 200 -12.34 9.29 2.94
C SER A 200 -13.05 8.08 3.56
N ARG A 201 -14.30 7.81 3.17
CA ARG A 201 -15.05 6.62 3.60
C ARG A 201 -14.42 5.35 3.04
N ILE A 202 -14.12 5.35 1.74
CA ILE A 202 -13.49 4.20 1.07
C ILE A 202 -12.09 3.89 1.66
N ALA A 203 -11.29 4.92 1.93
CA ALA A 203 -10.00 4.76 2.60
C ALA A 203 -10.17 4.17 4.01
N SER A 204 -11.15 4.67 4.77
CA SER A 204 -11.43 4.24 6.14
C SER A 204 -11.93 2.79 6.21
N ASN A 205 -12.73 2.34 5.23
CA ASN A 205 -13.16 0.94 5.13
C ASN A 205 -11.98 -0.04 4.97
N SER A 206 -10.83 0.45 4.47
CA SER A 206 -9.58 -0.32 4.39
C SER A 206 -8.66 -0.14 5.61
N GLY A 207 -9.09 0.59 6.65
CA GLY A 207 -8.24 0.95 7.79
C GLY A 207 -7.15 1.97 7.45
N LYS A 208 -7.37 2.80 6.42
CA LYS A 208 -6.40 3.79 5.91
C LYS A 208 -7.00 5.20 5.91
N ARG A 209 -6.22 6.18 5.47
CA ARG A 209 -6.64 7.58 5.29
C ARG A 209 -6.04 8.18 4.02
N LEU A 210 -6.61 9.31 3.59
CA LEU A 210 -5.97 10.16 2.58
C LEU A 210 -4.69 10.78 3.16
N PRO A 211 -3.60 10.89 2.38
CA PRO A 211 -2.38 11.52 2.85
C PRO A 211 -2.59 13.00 3.08
N ALA A 212 -1.95 13.55 4.12
CA ALA A 212 -1.67 14.98 4.13
C ALA A 212 -0.70 15.32 2.99
N TYR A 213 -0.74 16.54 2.48
CA TYR A 213 0.10 16.96 1.38
C TYR A 213 1.59 16.81 1.71
N THR A 214 1.98 17.02 2.97
CA THR A 214 3.35 16.79 3.43
C THR A 214 3.78 15.33 3.38
N GLU A 215 2.88 14.39 3.66
CA GLU A 215 3.12 12.95 3.49
C GLU A 215 3.19 12.58 2.01
N TRP A 216 2.33 13.19 1.20
CA TRP A 216 2.33 13.01 -0.24
C TRP A 216 3.65 13.47 -0.88
N LEU A 217 4.24 14.58 -0.41
CA LEU A 217 5.56 15.05 -0.84
C LEU A 217 6.66 14.02 -0.57
N VAL A 218 6.56 13.28 0.54
CA VAL A 218 7.48 12.16 0.84
C VAL A 218 7.23 11.00 -0.12
N ALA A 219 5.97 10.60 -0.29
CA ALA A 219 5.57 9.51 -1.17
C ALA A 219 6.03 9.73 -2.64
N ALA A 220 5.95 10.96 -3.13
CA ALA A 220 6.25 11.32 -4.51
C ALA A 220 7.73 11.70 -4.75
N TYR A 221 8.56 11.77 -3.72
CA TYR A 221 9.92 12.27 -3.82
C TYR A 221 10.77 11.51 -4.85
N GLY A 222 11.47 12.23 -5.72
CA GLY A 222 12.40 11.65 -6.69
C GLY A 222 11.77 11.08 -7.96
N VAL A 223 10.45 11.17 -8.15
CA VAL A 223 9.83 10.85 -9.45
C VAL A 223 10.22 11.91 -10.50
N PRO A 224 10.58 11.52 -11.74
CA PRO A 224 10.78 12.49 -12.83
C PRO A 224 9.53 13.35 -13.06
N GLN A 225 9.75 14.61 -13.41
CA GLN A 225 8.68 15.54 -13.79
C GLN A 225 8.19 15.23 -15.21
N GLY A 226 6.91 15.45 -15.47
CA GLY A 226 6.38 15.39 -16.82
C GLY A 226 5.46 14.20 -17.11
N ALA A 227 5.16 14.08 -18.41
CA ALA A 227 4.29 13.13 -19.10
C ALA A 227 2.81 13.53 -19.22
N ALA A 228 2.37 13.65 -20.48
CA ALA A 228 0.97 13.82 -20.88
C ALA A 228 0.56 12.71 -21.87
N GLY A 229 -0.72 12.33 -21.89
CA GLY A 229 -1.30 11.26 -22.73
C GLY A 229 -2.24 10.33 -21.95
N SER A 230 -3.13 9.58 -22.61
CA SER A 230 -4.23 8.82 -21.98
C SER A 230 -3.84 7.95 -20.78
N ARG A 231 -4.53 8.05 -19.63
CA ARG A 231 -4.33 7.16 -18.46
C ARG A 231 -5.56 6.99 -17.56
N ALA A 232 -5.66 5.82 -16.91
CA ALA A 232 -6.65 5.50 -15.86
C ALA A 232 -6.29 4.22 -15.07
N ASP A 233 -5.53 3.28 -15.66
CA ASP A 233 -5.10 2.05 -14.97
C ASP A 233 -3.81 2.29 -14.16
N THR A 234 -3.73 1.65 -12.99
CA THR A 234 -2.58 1.81 -12.10
C THR A 234 -1.40 0.92 -12.50
N GLY A 235 -0.18 1.47 -12.43
CA GLY A 235 1.10 0.80 -12.75
C GLY A 235 1.41 0.53 -14.22
N ASP A 236 0.59 1.02 -15.14
CA ASP A 236 0.92 1.12 -16.56
C ASP A 236 1.88 2.29 -16.84
N MET A 237 3.08 1.98 -17.33
CA MET A 237 4.08 3.01 -17.66
C MET A 237 3.95 3.53 -19.10
N SER A 238 3.03 2.96 -19.89
CA SER A 238 2.80 3.36 -21.28
C SER A 238 2.50 4.86 -21.37
N GLY A 239 3.12 5.52 -22.34
CA GLY A 239 2.96 6.95 -22.55
C GLY A 239 3.67 7.88 -21.56
N TYR A 240 4.35 7.38 -20.50
CA TYR A 240 5.21 8.26 -19.68
C TYR A 240 6.49 8.70 -20.40
N GLY A 241 7.06 7.81 -21.20
CA GLY A 241 8.42 8.00 -21.73
C GLY A 241 9.52 7.82 -20.68
N PHE A 242 9.16 7.45 -19.44
CA PHE A 242 10.05 7.12 -18.33
C PHE A 242 9.31 6.25 -17.30
N ASP A 243 10.02 5.62 -16.37
CA ASP A 243 9.40 4.91 -15.26
C ASP A 243 8.96 5.87 -14.15
N CYS A 244 7.65 6.11 -14.07
CA CYS A 244 7.03 7.02 -13.10
C CYS A 244 6.94 6.36 -11.71
N VAL A 245 8.09 6.23 -11.06
CA VAL A 245 8.24 5.60 -9.74
C VAL A 245 9.04 6.54 -8.84
N SER A 246 8.61 6.75 -7.60
CA SER A 246 9.34 7.56 -6.62
C SER A 246 10.53 6.83 -6.02
N CYS A 247 11.43 7.55 -5.34
CA CYS A 247 12.56 6.93 -4.64
C CYS A 247 12.16 6.10 -3.41
N VAL A 248 10.91 6.19 -2.98
CA VAL A 248 10.32 5.33 -1.96
C VAL A 248 9.42 4.26 -2.57
N ASN A 249 9.59 4.01 -3.89
CA ASN A 249 8.97 2.95 -4.66
C ASN A 249 7.43 3.04 -4.73
N VAL A 250 6.89 4.25 -4.65
CA VAL A 250 5.49 4.53 -4.98
C VAL A 250 5.35 4.63 -6.49
N ASP A 251 4.40 3.90 -7.05
CA ASP A 251 4.11 3.81 -8.47
C ASP A 251 3.14 4.93 -8.90
N GLN A 252 3.46 5.59 -10.02
CA GLN A 252 2.69 6.68 -10.62
C GLN A 252 2.26 7.77 -9.61
N PRO A 253 3.16 8.32 -8.77
CA PRO A 253 2.81 9.42 -7.89
C PRO A 253 2.51 10.72 -8.67
N SER A 254 2.75 10.78 -9.98
CA SER A 254 2.62 11.97 -10.81
C SER A 254 2.12 11.64 -12.21
N GLY A 255 1.33 12.52 -12.83
CA GLY A 255 1.02 12.47 -14.26
C GLY A 255 0.02 11.41 -14.71
N ASN A 256 -0.54 10.61 -13.78
CA ASN A 256 -1.67 9.72 -14.05
C ASN A 256 -3.00 10.43 -13.81
N ILE A 257 -3.50 10.31 -12.59
CA ILE A 257 -4.67 11.01 -12.11
C ILE A 257 -4.25 11.95 -10.99
N PHE A 258 -5.09 12.94 -10.75
CA PHE A 258 -5.00 13.72 -9.54
C PHE A 258 -5.17 12.85 -8.31
N GLN A 259 -4.38 13.11 -7.27
CA GLN A 259 -4.44 12.39 -6.00
C GLN A 259 -4.89 13.34 -4.90
N VAL A 260 -6.10 13.13 -4.40
CA VAL A 260 -6.69 13.94 -3.34
C VAL A 260 -5.90 13.75 -2.04
N CYS A 261 -5.45 14.87 -1.46
CA CYS A 261 -4.86 14.93 -0.12
C CYS A 261 -5.93 15.30 0.91
N SER A 262 -5.70 15.08 2.20
CA SER A 262 -6.66 15.43 3.26
C SER A 262 -6.75 16.93 3.55
N ASP A 263 -5.74 17.72 3.16
CA ASP A 263 -5.70 19.16 3.40
C ASP A 263 -6.76 19.92 2.61
N MET A 264 -7.39 20.87 3.29
CA MET A 264 -8.42 21.76 2.74
C MET A 264 -8.15 23.18 3.20
N TYR A 265 -8.62 24.16 2.44
CA TYR A 265 -8.57 25.57 2.84
C TYR A 265 -9.81 26.33 2.36
N ASN A 266 -10.05 27.50 2.94
CA ASN A 266 -11.03 28.45 2.45
C ASN A 266 -10.32 29.54 1.66
N ALA A 267 -10.60 29.65 0.36
CA ALA A 267 -10.09 30.69 -0.50
C ALA A 267 -10.80 32.03 -0.23
N ASP A 268 -10.09 33.13 -0.48
CA ASP A 268 -10.61 34.48 -0.26
C ASP A 268 -11.87 34.75 -1.09
N GLY A 269 -12.84 35.41 -0.47
CA GLY A 269 -14.07 35.83 -1.10
C GLY A 269 -15.13 36.26 -0.08
N THR A 270 -16.38 36.33 -0.53
CA THR A 270 -17.53 36.69 0.34
C THR A 270 -18.04 35.44 1.06
N TYR A 271 -18.15 35.52 2.39
CA TYR A 271 -18.68 34.42 3.18
C TYR A 271 -20.20 34.30 3.04
N ALA A 272 -20.68 33.11 2.73
CA ALA A 272 -22.09 32.76 2.68
C ALA A 272 -22.31 31.31 3.12
N TYR A 273 -23.57 30.96 3.35
CA TYR A 273 -23.98 29.55 3.40
C TYR A 273 -24.11 29.00 1.99
N HIS A 274 -23.65 27.77 1.78
CA HIS A 274 -23.63 27.07 0.51
C HIS A 274 -24.15 25.64 0.68
N ASP A 275 -24.99 25.19 -0.26
CA ASP A 275 -25.66 23.88 -0.28
C ASP A 275 -25.09 22.91 -1.34
N ASP A 276 -23.85 23.14 -1.78
CA ASP A 276 -23.18 22.33 -2.81
C ASP A 276 -22.77 20.91 -2.36
N LEU A 277 -23.11 20.49 -1.14
CA LEU A 277 -22.57 19.28 -0.49
C LEU A 277 -23.24 17.97 -0.91
N ASP A 278 -24.42 18.04 -1.51
CA ASP A 278 -25.21 16.88 -1.93
C ASP A 278 -24.66 16.33 -3.27
N LYS A 279 -23.48 15.69 -3.20
CA LYS A 279 -22.70 15.15 -4.33
C LYS A 279 -22.10 13.79 -4.00
N GLY A 280 -21.67 13.08 -5.04
CA GLY A 280 -21.04 11.78 -4.90
C GLY A 280 -22.04 10.64 -4.84
N ALA A 281 -21.68 9.57 -4.13
CA ALA A 281 -22.50 8.37 -4.07
C ALA A 281 -23.85 8.56 -3.37
N ASP A 282 -23.91 9.44 -2.37
CA ASP A 282 -25.12 9.73 -1.58
C ASP A 282 -25.77 11.08 -1.97
N ALA A 283 -25.64 11.52 -3.22
CA ALA A 283 -26.11 12.82 -3.70
C ALA A 283 -27.64 13.04 -3.59
N GLU A 284 -28.42 11.99 -3.30
CA GLU A 284 -29.87 12.09 -3.07
C GLU A 284 -30.24 12.55 -1.64
N TYR A 285 -29.29 12.53 -0.71
CA TYR A 285 -29.50 12.94 0.68
C TYR A 285 -28.91 14.32 0.95
N SER A 286 -29.55 15.08 1.84
CA SER A 286 -29.03 16.37 2.28
C SER A 286 -27.95 16.21 3.35
N HIS A 287 -26.75 16.74 3.08
CA HIS A 287 -25.57 16.65 3.96
C HIS A 287 -25.26 17.96 4.70
N GLY A 288 -26.21 18.88 4.71
CA GLY A 288 -26.07 20.20 5.34
C GLY A 288 -25.40 21.22 4.42
N GLN A 289 -24.90 22.29 5.02
CA GLN A 289 -24.31 23.43 4.32
C GLN A 289 -22.96 23.79 4.92
N TYR A 290 -22.06 24.35 4.11
CA TYR A 290 -20.83 24.97 4.63
C TYR A 290 -20.98 26.49 4.67
N TYR A 291 -20.34 27.14 5.64
CA TYR A 291 -20.22 28.59 5.71
C TYR A 291 -18.79 28.99 5.37
N GLY A 292 -18.60 29.68 4.24
CA GLY A 292 -17.28 30.01 3.73
C GLY A 292 -17.37 30.85 2.46
N SER A 293 -16.22 31.11 1.84
CA SER A 293 -16.12 31.91 0.61
C SER A 293 -15.56 31.13 -0.58
N GLY A 294 -14.92 29.99 -0.31
CA GLY A 294 -14.45 29.10 -1.36
C GLY A 294 -13.72 27.91 -0.75
N TRP A 295 -14.46 26.89 -0.32
CA TRP A 295 -13.85 25.68 0.23
C TRP A 295 -13.16 24.88 -0.88
N ARG A 296 -11.85 24.64 -0.71
CA ARG A 296 -10.99 23.98 -1.69
C ARG A 296 -10.23 22.81 -1.07
N GLN A 297 -9.98 21.80 -1.89
CA GLN A 297 -9.22 20.60 -1.58
C GLN A 297 -7.80 20.70 -2.17
N PHE A 298 -6.81 20.20 -1.44
CA PHE A 298 -5.48 19.98 -2.00
C PHE A 298 -5.49 18.73 -2.89
N VAL A 299 -5.08 18.90 -4.13
CA VAL A 299 -5.08 17.83 -5.12
C VAL A 299 -3.70 17.77 -5.79
N ALA A 300 -3.00 16.65 -5.63
CA ALA A 300 -1.58 16.53 -5.94
C ALA A 300 -1.27 15.69 -7.19
N GLY A 301 0.01 15.70 -7.60
CA GLY A 301 0.59 14.84 -8.64
C GLY A 301 0.39 15.30 -10.08
N GLY A 302 -0.74 15.94 -10.37
CA GLY A 302 -1.14 16.29 -11.73
C GLY A 302 -1.69 15.06 -12.46
N HIS A 303 -2.66 15.28 -13.35
CA HIS A 303 -3.22 14.21 -14.19
C HIS A 303 -2.66 14.24 -15.61
N TRP A 304 -3.07 13.28 -16.43
CA TRP A 304 -2.60 13.01 -17.78
C TRP A 304 -2.63 14.18 -18.80
N ASN A 305 -3.33 15.29 -18.55
CA ASN A 305 -3.28 16.48 -19.41
C ASN A 305 -2.16 17.45 -19.00
N TYR A 306 -1.62 17.31 -17.80
CA TYR A 306 -0.52 18.12 -17.31
C TYR A 306 0.78 17.48 -17.77
N SER A 307 1.45 18.13 -18.71
CA SER A 307 2.75 17.70 -19.20
C SER A 307 3.82 18.11 -18.18
N SER A 308 4.58 19.16 -18.48
CA SER A 308 5.67 19.63 -17.63
C SER A 308 5.24 20.10 -16.24
N GLN A 309 3.95 20.29 -15.96
CA GLN A 309 3.51 20.68 -14.63
C GLN A 309 3.46 19.50 -13.65
N ALA A 310 3.13 18.29 -14.12
CA ALA A 310 3.01 17.11 -13.26
C ALA A 310 4.37 16.75 -12.63
N GLY A 311 4.38 16.45 -11.33
CA GLY A 311 5.60 16.04 -10.63
C GLY A 311 5.43 15.91 -9.13
N SER A 312 6.53 15.55 -8.44
CA SER A 312 6.60 15.29 -6.99
C SER A 312 6.15 16.41 -6.03
N ARG A 313 5.84 17.59 -6.56
CA ARG A 313 5.39 18.77 -5.80
C ARG A 313 4.17 19.43 -6.44
N PHE A 314 3.63 18.87 -7.52
CA PHE A 314 2.43 19.44 -8.11
C PHE A 314 1.32 19.45 -7.07
N VAL A 315 0.67 20.61 -6.93
CA VAL A 315 -0.58 20.76 -6.21
C VAL A 315 -1.44 21.76 -6.95
N THR A 316 -2.71 21.42 -7.12
CA THR A 316 -3.74 22.37 -7.53
C THR A 316 -4.69 22.60 -6.37
N LEU A 317 -5.03 23.87 -6.18
CA LEU A 317 -5.85 24.39 -5.09
C LEU A 317 -7.21 24.89 -5.60
N HIS A 318 -7.61 24.39 -6.77
CA HIS A 318 -8.75 24.87 -7.53
C HIS A 318 -10.03 24.07 -7.26
N TYR A 319 -9.92 22.78 -6.96
CA TYR A 319 -11.09 21.91 -6.87
C TYR A 319 -11.74 21.97 -5.50
N SER A 320 -13.07 21.86 -5.51
CA SER A 320 -13.87 21.76 -4.30
C SER A 320 -13.94 20.31 -3.81
N PRO A 321 -14.15 20.06 -2.50
CA PRO A 321 -14.29 18.70 -1.97
C PRO A 321 -15.49 17.89 -2.51
N TRP A 322 -16.52 18.56 -3.04
CA TRP A 322 -17.67 17.90 -3.65
C TRP A 322 -17.47 17.58 -5.14
N ALA A 323 -16.27 17.75 -5.68
CA ALA A 323 -15.99 17.51 -7.09
C ALA A 323 -16.07 16.01 -7.43
N VAL A 324 -16.73 15.69 -8.55
CA VAL A 324 -16.81 14.35 -9.15
C VAL A 324 -16.05 14.39 -10.48
N LEU A 325 -14.73 14.23 -10.43
CA LEU A 325 -13.87 14.38 -11.61
C LEU A 325 -13.39 13.03 -12.13
N THR A 326 -13.53 12.81 -13.44
CA THR A 326 -12.98 11.62 -14.10
C THR A 326 -11.46 11.52 -13.99
N SER A 327 -10.77 12.64 -13.79
CA SER A 327 -9.32 12.70 -13.56
C SER A 327 -8.93 12.82 -12.10
N GLY A 328 -9.89 12.83 -11.17
CA GLY A 328 -9.67 12.88 -9.73
C GLY A 328 -9.79 11.50 -9.13
N GLY A 329 -8.76 11.05 -8.42
CA GLY A 329 -8.80 9.85 -7.60
C GLY A 329 -7.94 10.03 -6.36
N PHE A 330 -7.46 8.94 -5.79
CA PHE A 330 -6.73 9.00 -4.52
C PHE A 330 -5.76 7.83 -4.37
N ARG A 331 -4.99 7.93 -3.30
CA ARG A 331 -4.08 6.93 -2.78
C ARG A 331 -4.18 6.98 -1.26
N CYS A 332 -4.03 5.86 -0.61
CA CYS A 332 -4.12 5.80 0.84
C CYS A 332 -2.75 5.72 1.51
N VAL A 333 -2.72 6.18 2.76
CA VAL A 333 -1.63 5.96 3.72
C VAL A 333 -2.19 5.43 5.04
N CYS A 334 -1.34 4.84 5.86
CA CYS A 334 -1.64 4.49 7.25
C CYS A 334 -0.38 4.51 8.10
N ASP A 335 -0.56 4.52 9.41
CA ASP A 335 0.55 4.53 10.34
C ASP A 335 1.18 3.12 10.44
N SER A 336 2.42 3.05 10.94
CA SER A 336 3.01 1.76 11.32
C SER A 336 2.34 1.23 12.58
N LEU A 337 2.21 -0.09 12.68
CA LEU A 337 1.95 -0.77 13.94
C LEU A 337 3.21 -0.80 14.82
#